data_AF-A0A642C2X3-F1
#
_entry.id   AF-A0A642C2X3-F1
#
_cell.length_a   1.000
_cell.length_b   1.000
_cell.length_c   1.000
_cell.angle_alpha   90.00
_cell.angle_beta   90.00
_cell.angle_gamma   90.00
#
_symmetry.space_group_name_H-M   'P 1'
#
loop_
_entity.id
_entity.type
_entity.pdbx_description
1 polymer ?
#
loop_
_entity_poly.entity_id
_entity_poly.type
_entity_poly.pdbx_seq_one_letter_code
_entity_poly.pdbx_strand_id
1 'polypeptide(L)'
;MKNSLRIPRIIHQTWKTKDVPSPLDQLPQTWKEYLPNWEYILWTDEMNREFVCKHFPDFLEKYDTYPCNIQRADAIRYLLLKVYGGLYVDMDFECLENIEFLLEGSDFIVGKEPDWHAKRFGFEYIICNAFMASTPDNDFINFVCQRLINHSGGKVVNNGFDILDSTGPFLLTHAFNA
;
A
#
# COMPACT_ATOMS: atom_id res chain seq x y z
N MET A 1 -5.83 -28.03 12.53
CA MET A 1 -6.62 -27.47 11.42
C MET A 1 -5.63 -26.68 10.57
N LYS A 2 -5.54 -26.92 9.25
CA LYS A 2 -4.74 -26.03 8.39
C LYS A 2 -5.42 -24.67 8.40
N ASN A 3 -4.72 -23.61 8.80
CA ASN A 3 -5.29 -22.27 8.75
C ASN A 3 -5.52 -21.90 7.27
N SER A 4 -6.77 -21.65 6.89
CA SER A 4 -7.10 -21.27 5.52
C SER A 4 -6.70 -19.83 5.25
N LEU A 5 -6.21 -19.55 4.05
CA LEU A 5 -5.93 -18.19 3.59
C LEU A 5 -7.23 -17.36 3.54
N ARG A 6 -7.33 -16.32 4.37
CA ARG A 6 -8.48 -15.40 4.42
C ARG A 6 -8.28 -14.16 3.54
N ILE A 7 -7.03 -13.72 3.42
CA ILE A 7 -6.63 -12.63 2.52
C ILE A 7 -6.86 -13.08 1.06
N PRO A 8 -7.57 -12.30 0.25
CA PRO A 8 -7.77 -12.61 -1.17
C PRO A 8 -6.47 -12.81 -1.92
N ARG A 9 -6.47 -13.74 -2.89
CA ARG A 9 -5.31 -14.00 -3.74
C ARG A 9 -5.21 -12.98 -4.87
N ILE A 10 -4.99 -11.71 -4.52
CA ILE A 10 -4.84 -10.59 -5.44
C ILE A 10 -3.55 -9.85 -5.09
N ILE A 11 -2.70 -9.60 -6.08
CA ILE A 11 -1.48 -8.80 -5.96
C ILE A 11 -1.73 -7.46 -6.64
N HIS A 12 -1.56 -6.39 -5.88
CA HIS A 12 -1.66 -5.01 -6.32
C HIS A 12 -0.26 -4.41 -6.36
N GLN A 13 0.19 -4.02 -7.55
CA GLN A 13 1.34 -3.15 -7.73
C GLN A 13 0.90 -1.91 -8.51
N THR A 14 1.52 -0.76 -8.26
CA THR A 14 1.20 0.49 -8.96
C THR A 14 2.39 0.99 -9.77
N TRP A 15 2.13 1.48 -10.98
CA TRP A 15 3.11 2.18 -11.79
C TRP A 15 2.45 3.32 -12.58
N LYS A 16 3.25 4.22 -13.15
CA LYS A 16 2.72 5.40 -13.87
C LYS A 16 1.84 4.98 -15.06
N THR A 17 2.33 4.03 -15.85
CA THR A 17 1.68 3.50 -17.06
C THR A 17 1.84 1.99 -17.12
N LYS A 18 1.39 1.35 -18.21
CA LYS A 18 1.65 -0.08 -18.45
C LYS A 18 3.09 -0.36 -18.89
N ASP A 19 3.82 0.68 -19.30
CA ASP A 19 5.20 0.57 -19.78
C ASP A 19 6.18 0.76 -18.61
N VAL A 20 6.50 -0.36 -17.96
CA VAL A 20 7.51 -0.40 -16.90
C VAL A 20 8.90 -0.50 -17.55
N PRO A 21 9.87 0.35 -17.18
CA PRO A 21 11.20 0.29 -17.78
C PRO A 21 12.00 -0.89 -17.26
N SER A 22 12.83 -1.48 -18.13
CA SER A 22 13.81 -2.49 -17.70
C SER A 22 14.92 -1.88 -16.84
N PRO A 23 15.41 -2.57 -15.79
CA PRO A 23 15.08 -3.94 -15.38
C PRO A 23 13.88 -4.07 -14.42
N LEU A 24 13.19 -2.98 -14.08
CA LEU A 24 12.09 -3.00 -13.11
C LEU A 24 10.91 -3.86 -13.59
N ASP A 25 10.71 -3.98 -14.90
CA ASP A 25 9.68 -4.83 -15.53
C ASP A 25 9.83 -6.33 -15.25
N GLN A 26 10.99 -6.77 -14.75
CA GLN A 26 11.25 -8.16 -14.39
C GLN A 26 10.71 -8.53 -13.01
N LEU A 27 10.57 -7.57 -12.10
CA LEU A 27 10.18 -7.85 -10.72
C LEU A 27 8.75 -8.37 -10.55
N PRO A 28 7.71 -7.87 -11.27
CA PRO A 28 6.36 -8.46 -11.27
C PRO A 28 6.34 -9.92 -11.63
N GLN A 29 7.27 -10.34 -12.50
CA GLN A 29 7.30 -11.69 -13.00
C GLN A 29 7.67 -12.67 -11.89
N THR A 30 8.58 -12.26 -11.00
CA THR A 30 8.92 -13.07 -9.81
C THR A 30 7.70 -13.32 -8.92
N TRP A 31 6.84 -12.31 -8.71
CA TRP A 31 5.59 -12.47 -7.95
C TRP A 31 4.63 -13.45 -8.61
N LYS A 32 4.45 -13.36 -9.93
CA LYS A 32 3.59 -14.27 -10.71
C LYS A 32 4.11 -15.70 -10.70
N GLU A 33 5.43 -15.89 -10.70
CA GLU A 33 6.07 -17.20 -10.68
C GLU A 33 5.93 -17.90 -9.33
N TYR A 34 6.13 -17.18 -8.22
CA TYR A 34 6.02 -17.76 -6.88
C TYR A 34 4.58 -17.82 -6.34
N LEU A 35 3.67 -17.01 -6.88
CA LEU A 35 2.25 -16.99 -6.52
C LEU A 35 1.35 -17.21 -7.77
N PRO A 36 1.47 -18.36 -8.46
CA PRO A 36 0.79 -18.59 -9.76
C PRO A 36 -0.73 -18.68 -9.67
N ASN A 37 -1.26 -18.88 -8.46
CA ASN A 37 -2.71 -18.93 -8.20
C ASN A 37 -3.28 -17.57 -7.77
N TRP A 38 -2.47 -16.50 -7.79
CA TRP A 38 -2.88 -15.16 -7.44
C TRP A 38 -3.16 -14.34 -8.69
N GLU A 39 -4.26 -13.58 -8.65
CA GLU A 39 -4.53 -12.56 -9.66
C GLU A 39 -3.51 -11.44 -9.50
N TYR A 40 -2.89 -11.03 -10.61
CA TYR A 40 -1.95 -9.91 -10.62
C TYR A 40 -2.57 -8.72 -11.32
N ILE A 41 -2.56 -7.56 -10.66
CA ILE A 41 -3.06 -6.30 -11.22
C ILE A 41 -1.97 -5.23 -11.12
N LEU A 42 -1.53 -4.73 -12.28
CA LEU A 42 -0.74 -3.51 -12.37
C LEU A 42 -1.68 -2.32 -12.53
N TRP A 43 -1.75 -1.48 -11.50
CA TRP A 43 -2.58 -0.29 -11.49
C TRP A 43 -1.81 0.92 -12.04
N THR A 44 -2.28 1.46 -13.16
CA THR A 44 -1.72 2.70 -13.72
C THR A 44 -2.20 3.93 -12.95
N ASP A 45 -1.55 5.09 -13.12
CA ASP A 45 -2.02 6.35 -12.52
C ASP A 45 -3.46 6.68 -12.95
N GLU A 46 -3.82 6.39 -14.21
CA GLU A 46 -5.18 6.55 -14.73
C GLU A 46 -6.17 5.62 -14.02
N MET A 47 -5.86 4.32 -13.94
CA MET A 47 -6.70 3.34 -13.24
C MET A 47 -6.87 3.68 -11.75
N ASN A 48 -5.79 4.13 -11.11
CA ASN A 48 -5.81 4.57 -9.72
C ASN A 48 -6.79 5.74 -9.53
N ARG A 49 -6.72 6.75 -10.40
CA ARG A 49 -7.62 7.91 -10.33
C ARG A 49 -9.07 7.52 -10.61
N GLU A 50 -9.32 6.67 -11.61
CA GLU A 50 -10.67 6.15 -11.90
C GLU A 50 -11.24 5.36 -10.73
N PHE A 51 -10.40 4.54 -10.07
CA PHE A 51 -10.78 3.80 -8.88
C PHE A 51 -11.17 4.74 -7.74
N VAL A 52 -10.37 5.79 -7.46
CA VAL A 52 -10.72 6.80 -6.44
C VAL A 52 -12.01 7.52 -6.79
N CYS A 53 -12.19 7.94 -8.05
CA CYS A 53 -13.41 8.58 -8.52
C CYS A 53 -14.65 7.71 -8.28
N LYS A 54 -14.54 6.40 -8.53
CA LYS A 54 -15.64 5.45 -8.38
C LYS A 54 -15.95 5.09 -6.92
N HIS A 55 -14.93 4.88 -6.10
CA HIS A 55 -15.08 4.29 -4.76
C HIS A 55 -15.00 5.32 -3.63
N PHE A 56 -14.33 6.47 -3.86
CA PHE A 56 -14.08 7.51 -2.86
C PHE A 56 -14.25 8.92 -3.47
N PRO A 57 -15.43 9.24 -4.06
CA PRO A 57 -15.64 10.50 -4.77
C PRO A 57 -15.39 11.74 -3.90
N ASP A 58 -15.73 11.69 -2.61
CA ASP A 58 -15.51 12.79 -1.67
C ASP A 58 -14.02 13.04 -1.37
N PHE A 59 -13.15 12.05 -1.64
CA PHE A 59 -11.69 12.17 -1.47
C PHE A 59 -10.98 12.57 -2.78
N LEU A 60 -11.67 12.51 -3.94
CA LEU A 60 -11.04 12.71 -5.25
C LEU A 60 -10.36 14.08 -5.37
N GLU A 61 -10.99 15.16 -4.90
CA GLU A 61 -10.39 16.50 -4.96
C GLU A 61 -9.06 16.55 -4.19
N LYS A 62 -9.01 15.94 -3.00
CA LYS A 62 -7.78 15.88 -2.18
C LYS A 62 -6.71 15.03 -2.87
N TYR A 63 -7.11 13.88 -3.42
CA TYR A 63 -6.22 12.98 -4.15
C TYR A 63 -5.58 13.67 -5.38
N ASP A 64 -6.38 14.38 -6.16
CA ASP A 64 -5.93 15.11 -7.35
C ASP A 64 -5.04 16.31 -6.98
N THR A 65 -5.31 16.95 -5.84
CA THR A 65 -4.56 18.15 -5.38
C THR A 65 -3.26 17.83 -4.65
N TYR A 66 -2.92 16.55 -4.43
CA TYR A 66 -1.60 16.21 -3.88
C TYR A 66 -0.47 16.75 -4.78
N PRO A 67 0.51 17.49 -4.24
CA PRO A 67 1.60 18.07 -5.03
C PRO A 67 2.58 17.01 -5.54
N CYS A 68 2.72 15.87 -4.84
CA CYS A 68 3.69 14.83 -5.19
C CYS A 68 3.00 13.53 -5.62
N ASN A 69 3.46 12.90 -6.71
CA ASN A 69 2.92 11.62 -7.18
C ASN A 69 3.04 10.50 -6.14
N ILE A 70 4.10 10.51 -5.32
CA ILE A 70 4.27 9.51 -4.25
C ILE A 70 3.13 9.57 -3.23
N GLN A 71 2.52 10.74 -2.96
CA GLN A 71 1.38 10.83 -2.05
C GLN A 71 0.14 10.12 -2.61
N ARG A 72 -0.06 10.17 -3.94
CA ARG A 72 -1.11 9.41 -4.62
C ARG A 72 -0.83 7.90 -4.55
N ALA A 73 0.41 7.47 -4.79
CA ALA A 73 0.82 6.07 -4.68
C ALA A 73 0.72 5.53 -3.24
N ASP A 74 1.02 6.36 -2.24
CA ASP A 74 0.82 6.07 -0.82
C ASP A 74 -0.65 6.02 -0.42
N ALA A 75 -1.50 6.89 -0.99
CA ALA A 75 -2.93 6.88 -0.71
C ALA A 75 -3.58 5.62 -1.30
N ILE A 76 -3.30 5.32 -2.57
CA ILE A 76 -4.02 4.28 -3.32
C ILE A 76 -3.79 2.88 -2.76
N ARG A 77 -2.60 2.59 -2.20
CA ARG A 77 -2.30 1.28 -1.59
C ARG A 77 -3.24 0.92 -0.45
N TYR A 78 -3.63 1.87 0.39
CA TYR A 78 -4.60 1.61 1.46
C TYR A 78 -6.02 1.46 0.90
N LEU A 79 -6.39 2.29 -0.09
CA LEU A 79 -7.73 2.29 -0.66
C LEU A 79 -8.02 1.00 -1.45
N LEU A 80 -7.02 0.47 -2.18
CA LEU A 80 -7.11 -0.83 -2.85
C LEU A 80 -7.32 -1.95 -1.84
N LEU A 81 -6.53 -1.99 -0.77
CA LEU A 81 -6.68 -2.96 0.30
C LEU A 81 -8.04 -2.86 1.01
N LYS A 82 -8.57 -1.65 1.21
CA LYS A 82 -9.91 -1.45 1.77
C LYS A 82 -10.99 -2.13 0.93
N VAL A 83 -10.95 -1.94 -0.39
CA VAL A 83 -12.01 -2.40 -1.30
C VAL A 83 -11.85 -3.87 -1.68
N TYR A 84 -10.64 -4.27 -2.05
CA TYR A 84 -10.37 -5.60 -2.60
C TYR A 84 -9.72 -6.55 -1.60
N GLY A 85 -9.12 -6.04 -0.52
CA GLY A 85 -8.16 -6.80 0.26
C GLY A 85 -6.93 -7.14 -0.58
N GLY A 86 -6.36 -8.31 -0.35
CA GLY A 86 -5.23 -8.82 -1.11
C GLY A 86 -3.89 -8.38 -0.55
N LEU A 87 -2.86 -8.46 -1.38
CA LEU A 87 -1.50 -8.03 -1.12
C LEU A 87 -1.21 -6.78 -1.95
N TYR A 88 -0.91 -5.67 -1.29
CA TYR A 88 -0.20 -4.57 -1.91
C TYR A 88 1.30 -4.75 -1.67
N VAL A 89 2.09 -4.63 -2.74
CA VAL A 89 3.53 -4.62 -2.66
C VAL A 89 4.12 -3.63 -3.67
N ASP A 90 5.13 -2.87 -3.28
CA ASP A 90 5.75 -1.90 -4.19
C ASP A 90 6.38 -2.58 -5.41
N MET A 91 6.41 -1.83 -6.51
CA MET A 91 6.82 -2.27 -7.85
C MET A 91 8.30 -2.72 -7.90
N ASP A 92 9.12 -2.24 -6.98
CA ASP A 92 10.55 -2.52 -6.87
C ASP A 92 10.90 -3.69 -5.92
N PHE A 93 9.92 -4.50 -5.53
CA PHE A 93 10.14 -5.71 -4.73
C PHE A 93 10.34 -6.96 -5.59
N GLU A 94 11.40 -7.70 -5.30
CA GLU A 94 11.63 -9.05 -5.82
C GLU A 94 10.96 -10.08 -4.90
N CYS A 95 10.18 -11.00 -5.48
CA CYS A 95 9.65 -12.15 -4.76
C CYS A 95 10.65 -13.30 -4.83
N LEU A 96 11.07 -13.82 -3.68
CA LEU A 96 12.09 -14.87 -3.59
C LEU A 96 11.51 -16.27 -3.33
N GLU A 97 10.28 -16.35 -2.84
CA GLU A 97 9.59 -17.59 -2.52
C GLU A 97 8.08 -17.40 -2.40
N ASN A 98 7.34 -18.50 -2.29
CA ASN A 98 5.91 -18.43 -2.00
C ASN A 98 5.67 -17.97 -0.56
N ILE A 99 4.91 -16.89 -0.38
CA ILE A 99 4.67 -16.26 0.92
C ILE A 99 3.32 -16.64 1.57
N GLU A 100 2.54 -17.58 1.02
CA GLU A 100 1.21 -17.89 1.57
C GLU A 100 1.28 -18.30 3.06
N PHE A 101 2.36 -18.96 3.47
CA PHE A 101 2.60 -19.35 4.87
C PHE A 101 2.66 -18.16 5.84
N LEU A 102 3.10 -16.98 5.37
CA LEU A 102 3.08 -15.76 6.19
C LEU A 102 1.65 -15.26 6.41
N LEU A 103 0.76 -15.52 5.44
CA LEU A 103 -0.60 -14.97 5.38
C LEU A 103 -1.65 -15.88 6.03
N GLU A 104 -1.33 -17.15 6.30
CA GLU A 104 -2.26 -18.13 6.84
C GLU A 104 -2.85 -17.69 8.19
N GLY A 105 -4.18 -17.64 8.28
CA GLY A 105 -4.90 -17.30 9.51
C GLY A 105 -4.87 -15.82 9.90
N SER A 106 -4.24 -14.97 9.09
CA SER A 106 -4.16 -13.53 9.35
C SER A 106 -5.23 -12.75 8.59
N ASP A 107 -5.73 -11.67 9.21
CA ASP A 107 -6.66 -10.72 8.59
C ASP A 107 -5.95 -9.44 8.11
N PHE A 108 -4.77 -9.15 8.67
CA PHE A 108 -3.89 -8.05 8.29
C PHE A 108 -2.43 -8.38 8.61
N ILE A 109 -1.53 -8.10 7.67
CA ILE A 109 -0.07 -8.21 7.80
C ILE A 109 0.58 -7.00 7.18
N VAL A 110 1.71 -6.58 7.74
CA VAL A 110 2.49 -5.47 7.24
C VAL A 110 3.98 -5.68 7.48
N GLY A 111 4.81 -5.11 6.60
CA GLY A 111 6.25 -5.05 6.81
C GLY A 111 6.63 -4.11 7.95
N LYS A 112 7.79 -4.34 8.55
CA LYS A 112 8.43 -3.41 9.47
C LYS A 112 9.65 -2.81 8.76
N GLU A 113 9.82 -1.49 8.83
CA GLU A 113 11.04 -0.86 8.35
C GLU A 113 12.26 -1.31 9.18
N PRO A 114 13.47 -1.32 8.59
CA PRO A 114 14.70 -1.53 9.35
C PRO A 114 14.83 -0.58 10.55
N ASP A 115 15.33 -1.08 11.68
CA ASP A 115 15.42 -0.29 12.93
C ASP A 115 16.21 1.02 12.77
N TRP A 116 17.16 1.08 11.83
CA TRP A 116 17.94 2.28 11.58
C TRP A 116 17.13 3.40 10.87
N HIS A 117 16.08 3.05 10.12
CA HIS A 117 15.11 4.04 9.61
C HIS A 117 14.37 4.69 10.77
N ALA A 118 13.86 3.87 11.71
CA ALA A 118 13.15 4.37 12.89
C ALA A 118 14.04 5.28 13.74
N LYS A 119 15.27 4.84 14.05
CA LYS A 119 16.26 5.64 14.78
C LYS A 119 16.59 6.97 14.12
N ARG A 120 16.73 6.98 12.79
CA ARG A 120 17.01 8.21 12.01
C ARG A 120 15.93 9.27 12.21
N PHE A 121 14.69 8.85 12.43
CA PHE A 121 13.53 9.72 12.54
C PHE A 121 12.98 9.83 13.97
N GLY A 122 13.65 9.25 14.96
CA GLY A 122 13.23 9.33 16.37
C GLY A 122 12.01 8.47 16.72
N PHE A 123 11.69 7.47 15.89
CA PHE A 123 10.65 6.49 16.17
C PHE A 123 11.23 5.24 16.85
N GLU A 124 10.42 4.56 17.69
CA GLU A 124 10.76 3.23 18.21
C GLU A 124 10.79 2.19 17.08
N TYR A 125 9.79 2.26 16.20
CA TYR A 125 9.67 1.48 14.97
C TYR A 125 8.88 2.28 13.93
N ILE A 126 9.04 1.91 12.67
CA ILE A 126 8.21 2.43 11.57
C ILE A 126 7.57 1.23 10.87
N ILE A 127 6.28 1.32 10.63
CA ILE A 127 5.54 0.35 9.84
C ILE A 127 5.78 0.64 8.36
N CYS A 128 6.19 -0.37 7.61
CA CYS A 128 6.46 -0.26 6.19
C CYS A 128 5.14 -0.30 5.42
N ASN A 129 4.81 0.77 4.70
CA ASN A 129 3.65 0.78 3.83
C ASN A 129 3.93 0.19 2.44
N ALA A 130 5.12 -0.36 2.17
CA ALA A 130 5.50 -0.94 0.88
C ALA A 130 5.14 -2.43 0.71
N PHE A 131 4.79 -3.12 1.80
CA PHE A 131 4.32 -4.49 1.79
C PHE A 131 3.21 -4.65 2.84
N MET A 132 1.97 -4.83 2.37
CA MET A 132 0.78 -4.90 3.22
C MET A 132 -0.20 -5.91 2.63
N ALA A 133 -0.78 -6.76 3.47
CA ALA A 133 -1.80 -7.69 3.07
C ALA A 133 -2.99 -7.61 4.02
N SER A 134 -4.22 -7.66 3.49
CA SER A 134 -5.42 -7.59 4.34
C SER A 134 -6.62 -8.28 3.73
N THR A 135 -7.57 -8.68 4.57
CA THR A 135 -8.93 -8.97 4.12
C THR A 135 -9.60 -7.68 3.63
N PRO A 136 -10.55 -7.75 2.68
CA PRO A 136 -11.36 -6.59 2.31
C PRO A 136 -12.13 -6.08 3.54
N ASP A 137 -12.36 -4.78 3.59
CA ASP A 137 -13.05 -4.09 4.70
C ASP A 137 -12.46 -4.37 6.09
N ASN A 138 -11.13 -4.61 6.17
CA ASN A 138 -10.43 -4.79 7.43
C ASN A 138 -10.51 -3.54 8.33
N ASP A 139 -10.83 -3.72 9.61
CA ASP A 139 -11.02 -2.63 10.58
C ASP A 139 -9.81 -1.68 10.68
N PHE A 140 -8.59 -2.22 10.68
CA PHE A 140 -7.39 -1.40 10.77
C PHE A 140 -7.15 -0.61 9.48
N ILE A 141 -7.28 -1.24 8.31
CA ILE A 141 -7.19 -0.54 7.02
C ILE A 141 -8.28 0.53 6.89
N ASN A 142 -9.48 0.26 7.39
CA ASN A 142 -10.57 1.23 7.44
C ASN A 142 -10.21 2.46 8.28
N PHE A 143 -9.60 2.23 9.44
CA PHE A 143 -9.11 3.29 10.30
C PHE A 143 -7.98 4.11 9.61
N VAL A 144 -7.03 3.45 8.95
CA VAL A 144 -5.98 4.11 8.16
C VAL A 144 -6.60 4.96 7.05
N CYS A 145 -7.57 4.44 6.29
CA CYS A 145 -8.26 5.19 5.24
C CYS A 145 -9.02 6.40 5.81
N GLN A 146 -9.68 6.25 6.96
CA GLN A 146 -10.36 7.37 7.62
C GLN A 146 -9.37 8.47 8.01
N ARG A 147 -8.21 8.10 8.58
CA ARG A 147 -7.14 9.06 8.90
C ARG A 147 -6.59 9.74 7.66
N LEU A 148 -6.30 8.97 6.60
CA LEU A 148 -5.84 9.48 5.31
C LEU A 148 -6.82 10.51 4.74
N ILE A 149 -8.11 10.18 4.69
CA ILE A 149 -9.15 11.06 4.13
C ILE A 149 -9.25 12.35 4.97
N ASN A 150 -9.30 12.21 6.29
CA ASN A 150 -9.48 13.34 7.22
C ASN A 150 -8.19 14.11 7.53
N HIS A 151 -7.02 13.66 7.06
CA HIS A 151 -5.74 14.31 7.34
C HIS A 151 -5.73 15.77 6.84
N SER A 152 -5.45 16.74 7.70
CA SER A 152 -5.45 18.16 7.29
C SER A 152 -4.25 18.56 6.43
N GLY A 153 -3.17 17.78 6.48
CA GLY A 153 -1.94 17.99 5.72
C GLY A 153 -1.97 17.42 4.29
N GLY A 154 -0.84 17.53 3.60
CA GLY A 154 -0.60 16.92 2.29
C GLY A 154 -0.81 17.84 1.09
N LYS A 155 -1.56 18.95 1.22
CA LYS A 155 -1.70 19.96 0.13
C LYS A 155 -0.47 20.86 -0.03
N VAL A 156 0.25 21.10 1.07
CA VAL A 156 1.51 21.85 1.10
C VAL A 156 2.59 20.91 1.59
N VAL A 157 3.68 20.80 0.82
CA VAL A 157 4.83 19.96 1.14
C VAL A 157 6.06 20.86 1.18
N ASN A 158 6.62 21.04 2.38
CA ASN A 158 7.82 21.82 2.62
C ASN A 158 9.08 20.94 2.61
N ASN A 159 8.93 19.68 2.97
CA ASN A 159 10.02 18.70 3.04
C ASN A 159 9.45 17.26 2.95
N GLY A 160 10.34 16.27 2.94
CA GLY A 160 9.95 14.86 2.84
C GLY A 160 9.11 14.33 4.01
N PHE A 161 9.22 14.90 5.21
CA PHE A 161 8.42 14.48 6.36
C PHE A 161 6.93 14.72 6.14
N ASP A 162 6.57 15.83 5.49
CA ASP A 162 5.17 16.14 5.17
C ASP A 162 4.54 15.06 4.27
N ILE A 163 5.33 14.43 3.39
CA ILE A 163 4.88 13.31 2.55
C ILE A 163 4.71 12.05 3.41
N LEU A 164 5.73 11.70 4.21
CA LEU A 164 5.73 10.51 5.05
C LEU A 164 4.55 10.52 6.06
N ASP A 165 4.20 11.70 6.58
CA ASP A 165 3.14 11.91 7.56
C ASP A 165 1.74 12.05 6.96
N SER A 166 1.61 12.63 5.76
CA SER A 166 0.29 12.85 5.15
C SER A 166 -0.30 11.62 4.48
N THR A 167 0.54 10.75 3.93
CA THR A 167 0.10 9.55 3.20
C THR A 167 1.04 8.36 3.44
N GLY A 168 2.30 8.60 3.73
CA GLY A 168 3.32 7.56 3.78
C GLY A 168 3.36 6.72 5.07
N PRO A 169 4.52 6.13 5.41
CA PRO A 169 4.65 5.21 6.52
C PRO A 169 4.47 5.85 7.91
N PHE A 170 4.62 7.16 8.06
CA PHE A 170 4.38 7.82 9.36
C PHE A 170 2.88 7.90 9.63
N LEU A 171 2.04 8.18 8.63
CA LEU A 171 0.58 8.11 8.78
C LEU A 171 0.15 6.73 9.30
N LEU A 172 0.68 5.67 8.68
CA LEU A 172 0.39 4.29 9.04
C LEU A 172 0.90 3.94 10.45
N THR A 173 2.12 4.35 10.78
CA THR A 173 2.72 4.14 12.11
C THR A 173 1.95 4.88 13.20
N HIS A 174 1.49 6.11 12.94
CA HIS A 174 0.64 6.85 13.85
C HIS A 174 -0.75 6.24 14.00
N ALA A 175 -1.31 5.67 12.92
CA ALA A 175 -2.58 4.94 12.99
C ALA A 175 -2.46 3.68 13.86
N PHE A 176 -1.36 2.95 13.76
CA PHE A 176 -1.15 1.74 14.56
C PHE A 176 -0.96 2.01 16.06
N ASN A 177 -0.44 3.19 16.41
CA ASN A 177 -0.22 3.61 17.79
C ASN A 177 -1.42 4.35 18.43
N ALA A 178 -2.53 4.52 17.71
CA ALA A 178 -3.65 5.36 18.13
C ALA A 178 -4.63 4.67 19.08
#